data_AF-A0A937EU86-F1
#
_entry.id   AF-A0A937EU86-F1
#
_cell.length_a   1.000
_cell.length_b   1.000
_cell.length_c   1.000
_cell.angle_alpha   90.00
_cell.angle_beta   90.00
_cell.angle_gamma   90.00
#
_symmetry.space_group_name_H-M   'P 1'
#
loop_
_entity.id
_entity.type
_entity.pdbx_description
1 polymer ?
#
loop_
_entity_poly.entity_id
_entity_poly.type
_entity_poly.pdbx_seq_one_letter_code
_entity_poly.pdbx_strand_id
1 'polypeptide(L)'
;MNQSIALLIICTGLGLSLGLNGCNSTSSQSSPPVAPATSSSAKPAASPVPPTSSKPPLTVAKLKNAEYYILAKGPIKLTDGKYEDPESKRSFVMDEVVTYGDLNQDGIKDAATSIKVTVPNSGDFSYLVAVVNQAGNPKHISAEFLGPRVRVKTLEIKHDRTIAATMEQYQPNDPACCPSVKITSTYKLKDLPTATTATPTKK
;
A
#
# COMPACT_ATOMS: atom_id res chain seq x y z
N MET A 1 -7.74 1.82 -24.73
CA MET A 1 -8.88 2.00 -23.81
C MET A 1 -8.32 2.07 -22.40
N ASN A 2 -8.26 3.28 -21.82
CA ASN A 2 -7.85 3.48 -20.43
C ASN A 2 -9.01 3.05 -19.52
N GLN A 3 -8.95 1.85 -18.94
CA GLN A 3 -9.89 1.46 -17.91
C GLN A 3 -9.54 2.24 -16.64
N SER A 4 -10.42 3.15 -16.23
CA SER A 4 -10.29 3.88 -14.96
C SER A 4 -10.54 2.91 -13.81
N ILE A 5 -9.49 2.43 -13.16
CA ILE A 5 -9.63 1.61 -11.95
C ILE A 5 -9.93 2.57 -10.80
N ALA A 6 -11.09 2.42 -10.17
CA ALA A 6 -11.49 3.25 -9.04
C ALA A 6 -11.18 2.56 -7.71
N LEU A 7 -10.79 3.35 -6.70
CA LEU A 7 -10.65 2.91 -5.32
C LEU A 7 -12.02 3.06 -4.61
N LEU A 8 -12.50 2.02 -3.95
CA LEU A 8 -13.72 2.08 -3.13
C LEU A 8 -13.35 2.10 -1.66
N ILE A 9 -13.89 3.06 -0.91
CA ILE A 9 -13.81 3.06 0.56
C ILE A 9 -14.69 1.93 1.08
N ILE A 10 -14.07 0.97 1.77
CA ILE A 10 -14.77 -0.04 2.55
C ILE A 10 -14.88 0.52 3.98
N CYS A 11 -16.01 1.12 4.30
CA CYS A 11 -16.34 1.52 5.67
C CYS A 11 -16.57 0.25 6.51
N THR A 12 -15.52 -0.31 7.12
CA THR A 12 -15.70 -1.33 8.15
C THR A 12 -15.88 -0.64 9.50
N GLY A 13 -17.08 -0.12 9.73
CA GLY A 13 -17.55 0.29 11.05
C GLY A 13 -18.46 -0.77 11.67
N LEU A 14 -18.34 -0.95 12.99
CA LEU A 14 -19.08 -1.85 13.91
C LEU A 14 -18.58 -3.30 14.00
N GLY A 15 -17.46 -3.48 14.70
CA GLY A 15 -17.16 -4.73 15.38
C GLY A 15 -18.01 -4.86 16.65
N LEU A 16 -19.11 -5.61 16.57
CA LEU A 16 -19.85 -6.09 17.74
C LEU A 16 -19.26 -7.46 18.13
N SER A 17 -18.25 -7.48 19.00
CA SER A 17 -17.69 -8.72 19.52
C SER A 17 -18.56 -9.26 20.66
N LEU A 18 -19.39 -10.26 20.38
CA LEU A 18 -19.99 -11.13 21.39
C LEU A 18 -18.91 -12.13 21.85
N GLY A 19 -18.47 -11.95 23.09
CA GLY A 19 -17.51 -12.85 23.75
C GLY A 19 -18.14 -14.19 24.10
N LEU A 20 -17.39 -15.26 23.90
CA LEU A 20 -17.63 -16.57 24.50
C LEU A 20 -16.53 -16.81 25.54
N ASN A 21 -16.94 -16.77 26.81
CA ASN A 21 -16.15 -17.22 27.95
C ASN A 21 -16.13 -18.75 27.99
N GLY A 22 -14.95 -19.35 28.14
CA GLY A 22 -14.74 -20.76 28.44
C GLY A 22 -13.65 -20.95 29.49
N CYS A 23 -14.06 -21.39 30.67
CA CYS A 23 -13.28 -21.76 31.86
C CYS A 23 -12.20 -22.84 31.57
N ASN A 24 -10.99 -22.71 32.13
CA ASN A 24 -10.45 -23.42 33.33
C ASN A 24 -10.12 -24.92 33.04
N SER A 25 -9.04 -25.58 33.46
CA SER A 25 -8.20 -25.55 34.66
C SER A 25 -6.93 -26.39 34.44
N THR A 26 -5.85 -26.00 35.14
CA THR A 26 -4.95 -26.86 35.95
C THR A 26 -4.34 -28.14 35.36
N SER A 27 -3.02 -28.17 35.23
CA SER A 27 -2.15 -28.98 36.13
C SER A 27 -0.67 -28.90 35.75
N SER A 28 0.14 -28.68 36.77
CA SER A 28 1.60 -28.81 36.82
C SER A 28 2.02 -30.28 36.74
N GLN A 29 3.17 -30.60 36.13
CA GLN A 29 4.11 -31.58 36.71
C GLN A 29 5.49 -31.63 36.01
N SER A 30 6.50 -31.36 36.84
CA SER A 30 7.87 -31.89 36.96
C SER A 30 8.53 -32.69 35.83
N SER A 31 9.76 -32.25 35.51
CA SER A 31 10.83 -32.99 34.83
C SER A 31 11.39 -34.16 35.66
N PRO A 32 12.07 -35.12 34.99
CA PRO A 32 13.43 -35.50 35.42
C PRO A 32 14.47 -35.55 34.27
N PRO A 33 15.78 -35.63 34.58
CA PRO A 33 16.89 -35.41 33.65
C PRO A 33 17.60 -36.70 33.23
N VAL A 34 17.99 -36.89 31.96
CA VAL A 34 19.05 -37.86 31.59
C VAL A 34 19.77 -37.50 30.28
N ALA A 35 21.09 -37.30 30.41
CA ALA A 35 22.24 -37.52 29.51
C ALA A 35 22.37 -36.85 28.11
N PRO A 36 23.63 -36.53 27.69
CA PRO A 36 23.95 -36.01 26.37
C PRO A 36 24.17 -37.14 25.35
N ALA A 37 23.49 -37.06 24.20
CA ALA A 37 23.85 -37.82 23.02
C ALA A 37 24.39 -36.86 21.95
N THR A 38 25.71 -36.89 21.77
CA THR A 38 26.36 -36.45 20.53
C THR A 38 25.91 -37.37 19.39
N SER A 39 25.21 -36.83 18.41
CA SER A 39 25.05 -37.43 17.09
C SER A 39 25.52 -36.47 16.00
N SER A 40 26.48 -36.97 15.23
CA SER A 40 27.07 -36.37 14.04
C SER A 40 26.31 -36.85 12.80
N SER A 41 26.38 -36.06 11.72
CA SER A 41 26.06 -36.41 10.31
C SER A 41 24.57 -36.33 9.93
N ALA A 42 24.11 -35.64 8.87
CA ALA A 42 24.78 -35.01 7.73
C ALA A 42 23.94 -33.82 7.23
N LYS A 43 24.59 -32.74 6.80
CA LYS A 43 23.98 -31.59 6.12
C LYS A 43 23.52 -32.04 4.72
N PRO A 44 22.22 -31.96 4.37
CA PRO A 44 21.80 -32.17 2.99
C PRO A 44 22.55 -31.19 2.08
N ALA A 45 23.24 -31.71 1.08
CA ALA A 45 23.79 -30.90 0.00
C ALA A 45 22.61 -30.19 -0.67
N ALA A 46 22.54 -28.87 -0.51
CA ALA A 46 21.57 -28.04 -1.20
C ALA A 46 21.82 -28.15 -2.70
N SER A 47 20.88 -28.74 -3.43
CA SER A 47 20.82 -28.63 -4.88
C SER A 47 20.85 -27.16 -5.29
N PRO A 48 21.48 -26.79 -6.42
CA PRO A 48 21.41 -25.42 -6.93
C PRO A 48 19.95 -25.11 -7.24
N VAL A 49 19.36 -24.18 -6.48
CA VAL A 49 18.06 -23.63 -6.84
C VAL A 49 18.22 -22.93 -8.20
N PRO A 50 17.38 -23.24 -9.20
CA PRO A 50 17.39 -22.50 -10.46
C PRO A 50 17.14 -21.01 -10.15
N PRO A 51 17.79 -20.07 -10.86
CA PRO A 51 17.54 -18.65 -10.63
C PRO A 51 16.07 -18.35 -10.96
N THR A 52 15.27 -18.12 -9.92
CA THR A 52 13.92 -17.58 -10.08
C THR A 52 14.08 -16.26 -10.81
N SER A 53 13.50 -16.14 -12.00
CA SER A 53 13.46 -14.92 -12.79
C SER A 53 12.65 -13.86 -12.02
N SER A 54 13.28 -13.16 -11.09
CA SER A 54 12.65 -12.13 -10.29
C SER A 54 12.58 -10.84 -11.11
N LYS A 55 11.35 -10.43 -11.43
CA LYS A 55 11.08 -9.12 -12.04
C LYS A 55 11.66 -8.01 -11.13
N PRO A 56 12.23 -6.92 -11.66
CA PRO A 56 12.81 -5.89 -10.81
C PRO A 56 11.79 -5.25 -9.85
N PRO A 57 12.18 -4.94 -8.61
CA PRO A 57 11.30 -4.27 -7.66
C PRO A 57 11.11 -2.80 -8.04
N LEU A 58 9.99 -2.24 -7.59
CA LEU A 58 9.76 -0.80 -7.66
C LEU A 58 10.57 -0.08 -6.56
N THR A 59 11.02 1.14 -6.85
CA THR A 59 11.78 1.95 -5.88
C THR A 59 11.12 3.30 -5.67
N VAL A 60 11.39 3.92 -4.51
CA VAL A 60 10.91 5.28 -4.19
C VAL A 60 11.39 6.29 -5.23
N ALA A 61 12.64 6.17 -5.70
CA ALA A 61 13.18 7.05 -6.74
C ALA A 61 12.38 6.97 -8.05
N LYS A 62 11.92 5.77 -8.44
CA LYS A 62 11.07 5.61 -9.61
C LYS A 62 9.67 6.17 -9.40
N LEU A 63 9.07 5.98 -8.23
CA LEU A 63 7.79 6.61 -7.86
C LEU A 63 7.88 8.15 -7.93
N LYS A 64 8.95 8.72 -7.37
CA LYS A 64 9.23 10.17 -7.42
C LYS A 64 9.40 10.74 -8.83
N ASN A 65 9.59 9.89 -9.85
CA ASN A 65 9.77 10.29 -11.24
C ASN A 65 8.71 9.69 -12.19
N ALA A 66 7.60 9.19 -11.63
CA ALA A 66 6.53 8.55 -12.36
C ALA A 66 5.47 9.54 -12.88
N GLU A 67 4.62 9.04 -13.79
CA GLU A 67 3.42 9.74 -14.24
C GLU A 67 2.20 9.33 -13.41
N TYR A 68 1.41 10.31 -13.00
CA TYR A 68 0.20 10.13 -12.20
C TYR A 68 -0.99 10.82 -12.88
N TYR A 69 -2.19 10.29 -12.66
CA TYR A 69 -3.42 10.85 -13.24
C TYR A 69 -4.32 11.28 -12.09
N ILE A 70 -4.14 12.53 -11.66
CA ILE A 70 -4.86 13.14 -10.52
C ILE A 70 -5.56 14.39 -11.04
N LEU A 71 -6.83 14.62 -10.65
CA LEU A 71 -7.62 15.79 -11.06
C LEU A 71 -7.86 15.95 -12.58
N ALA A 72 -8.00 14.84 -13.30
CA ALA A 72 -8.59 14.69 -14.65
C ALA A 72 -8.08 15.59 -15.81
N LYS A 73 -6.98 16.34 -15.66
CA LYS A 73 -6.42 17.19 -16.74
C LYS A 73 -5.39 16.51 -17.65
N GLY A 74 -5.01 15.27 -17.36
CA GLY A 74 -3.95 14.54 -18.06
C GLY A 74 -2.93 13.96 -17.09
N PRO A 75 -1.87 13.28 -17.59
CA PRO A 75 -0.78 12.82 -16.74
C PRO A 75 0.03 14.00 -16.21
N ILE A 76 0.35 13.96 -14.92
CA ILE A 76 1.39 14.80 -14.31
C ILE A 76 2.65 13.95 -14.14
N LYS A 77 3.79 14.43 -14.63
CA LYS A 77 5.07 13.76 -14.45
C LYS A 77 5.80 14.41 -13.28
N LEU A 78 6.03 13.64 -12.22
CA LEU A 78 6.85 14.13 -11.12
C LEU A 78 8.32 14.15 -11.52
N THR A 79 9.06 15.10 -10.97
CA THR A 79 10.53 15.15 -10.95
C THR A 79 10.94 15.25 -9.50
N ASP A 80 11.67 14.24 -9.02
CA ASP A 80 12.07 14.11 -7.60
C ASP A 80 10.92 14.29 -6.59
N GLY A 81 9.74 13.79 -6.96
CA GLY A 81 8.54 13.77 -6.14
C GLY A 81 7.71 15.04 -6.23
N LYS A 82 8.02 15.95 -7.17
CA LYS A 82 7.35 17.24 -7.30
C LYS A 82 6.91 17.52 -8.73
N TYR A 83 5.80 18.24 -8.87
CA TYR A 83 5.35 18.82 -10.13
C TYR A 83 4.62 20.14 -9.86
N GLU A 84 4.79 21.13 -10.71
CA GLU A 84 4.06 22.40 -10.66
C GLU A 84 3.40 22.65 -12.01
N ASP A 85 2.09 22.89 -11.97
CA ASP A 85 1.30 23.23 -13.15
C ASP A 85 1.51 24.72 -13.45
N PRO A 86 2.16 25.07 -14.59
CA PRO A 86 2.53 26.45 -14.89
C PRO A 86 1.32 27.36 -15.16
N GLU A 87 0.17 26.80 -15.56
CA GLU A 87 -1.03 27.57 -15.88
C GLU A 87 -1.81 27.89 -14.60
N SER A 88 -2.12 26.85 -13.82
CA SER A 88 -2.96 26.99 -12.64
C SER A 88 -2.21 27.28 -11.34
N LYS A 89 -0.87 27.21 -11.36
CA LYS A 89 0.00 27.32 -10.18
C LYS A 89 -0.33 26.28 -9.09
N ARG A 90 -0.91 25.14 -9.48
CA ARG A 90 -1.08 23.99 -8.58
C ARG A 90 0.26 23.29 -8.39
N SER A 91 0.60 22.94 -7.17
CA SER A 91 1.77 22.10 -6.89
C SER A 91 1.33 20.71 -6.41
N PHE A 92 2.13 19.72 -6.77
CA PHE A 92 1.92 18.31 -6.46
C PHE A 92 3.20 17.80 -5.80
N VAL A 93 3.07 17.22 -4.62
CA VAL A 93 4.19 16.71 -3.83
C VAL A 93 3.85 15.31 -3.36
N MET A 94 4.67 14.33 -3.73
CA MET A 94 4.57 12.96 -3.23
C MET A 94 5.04 12.92 -1.77
N ASP A 95 4.23 12.31 -0.91
CA ASP A 95 4.57 12.11 0.49
C ASP A 95 5.70 11.07 0.65
N GLU A 96 6.36 11.11 1.81
CA GLU A 96 7.41 10.15 2.16
C GLU A 96 6.86 8.78 2.54
N VAL A 97 5.59 8.71 2.93
CA VAL A 97 4.91 7.46 3.28
C VAL A 97 4.67 6.66 2.01
N VAL A 98 5.46 5.60 1.84
CA VAL A 98 5.33 4.64 0.74
C VAL A 98 5.19 3.25 1.34
N THR A 99 4.26 2.48 0.81
CA THR A 99 4.07 1.07 1.17
C THR A 99 4.15 0.19 -0.07
N TYR A 100 4.51 -1.07 0.14
CA TYR A 100 4.67 -2.06 -0.92
C TYR A 100 3.90 -3.33 -0.59
N GLY A 101 3.24 -3.91 -1.58
CA GLY A 101 2.48 -5.15 -1.47
C GLY A 101 1.98 -5.58 -2.84
N ASP A 102 1.32 -6.71 -2.96
CA ASP A 102 0.88 -7.24 -4.25
C ASP A 102 -0.59 -6.88 -4.51
N LEU A 103 -0.84 -5.82 -5.27
CA LEU A 103 -2.20 -5.33 -5.55
C LEU A 103 -2.85 -6.13 -6.68
N ASN A 104 -2.08 -6.47 -7.71
CA ASN A 104 -2.58 -7.17 -8.90
C ASN A 104 -2.47 -8.71 -8.84
N GLN A 105 -1.89 -9.26 -7.78
CA GLN A 105 -1.66 -10.69 -7.56
C GLN A 105 -0.76 -11.35 -8.61
N ASP A 106 0.24 -10.62 -9.14
CA ASP A 106 1.23 -11.16 -10.07
C ASP A 106 2.48 -11.74 -9.37
N GLY A 107 2.53 -11.69 -8.03
CA GLY A 107 3.66 -12.15 -7.23
C GLY A 107 4.78 -11.12 -7.12
N ILE A 108 4.63 -9.92 -7.70
CA ILE A 108 5.57 -8.81 -7.60
C ILE A 108 4.96 -7.70 -6.75
N LYS A 109 5.79 -7.10 -5.89
CA LYS A 109 5.35 -5.96 -5.08
C LYS A 109 5.08 -4.73 -5.96
N ASP A 110 3.84 -4.29 -5.90
CA ASP A 110 3.29 -2.99 -6.27
C ASP A 110 3.51 -1.97 -5.14
N ALA A 111 3.00 -0.74 -5.31
CA ALA A 111 3.12 0.31 -4.31
C ALA A 111 1.86 1.14 -4.14
N ALA A 112 1.76 1.76 -2.97
CA ALA A 112 0.82 2.85 -2.70
C ALA A 112 1.53 3.97 -1.92
N THR A 113 1.15 5.21 -2.21
CA THR A 113 1.63 6.42 -1.53
C THR A 113 0.55 7.48 -1.58
N SER A 114 0.80 8.66 -1.04
CA SER A 114 -0.08 9.82 -1.20
C SER A 114 0.61 10.95 -1.95
N ILE A 115 -0.17 11.70 -2.71
CA ILE A 115 0.25 12.95 -3.35
C ILE A 115 -0.59 14.08 -2.76
N LYS A 116 0.10 15.06 -2.19
CA LYS A 116 -0.49 16.32 -1.76
C LYS A 116 -0.58 17.26 -2.94
N VAL A 117 -1.76 17.82 -3.16
CA VAL A 117 -2.04 18.86 -4.15
C VAL A 117 -2.33 20.15 -3.42
N THR A 118 -1.51 21.17 -3.65
CA THR A 118 -1.78 22.53 -3.18
C THR A 118 -2.42 23.30 -4.32
N VAL A 119 -3.64 23.78 -4.08
CA VAL A 119 -4.39 24.62 -5.02
C VAL A 119 -4.38 26.05 -4.49
N PRO A 120 -3.91 27.04 -5.28
CA PRO A 120 -3.92 28.45 -4.86
C PRO A 120 -5.30 28.88 -4.36
N ASN A 121 -5.34 29.60 -3.24
CA ASN A 121 -6.56 30.09 -2.58
C ASN A 121 -7.56 29.03 -2.09
N SER A 122 -7.37 27.74 -2.39
CA SER A 122 -8.24 26.64 -1.93
C SER A 122 -7.58 25.75 -0.86
N GLY A 123 -6.26 25.69 -0.85
CA GLY A 123 -5.48 24.98 0.18
C GLY A 123 -4.93 23.62 -0.28
N ASP A 124 -4.64 22.78 0.72
CA ASP A 124 -3.97 21.48 0.53
C ASP A 124 -4.97 20.32 0.55
N PHE A 125 -4.82 19.41 -0.41
CA PHE A 125 -5.65 18.23 -0.63
C PHE A 125 -4.77 16.99 -0.77
N SER A 126 -5.13 15.89 -0.11
CA SER A 126 -4.34 14.65 -0.20
C SER A 126 -5.06 13.61 -1.05
N TYR A 127 -4.31 12.92 -1.91
CA TYR A 127 -4.80 11.83 -2.74
C TYR A 127 -4.01 10.56 -2.47
N LEU A 128 -4.67 9.44 -2.21
CA LEU A 128 -4.05 8.12 -2.20
C LEU A 128 -3.86 7.67 -3.64
N VAL A 129 -2.67 7.21 -3.99
CA VAL A 129 -2.37 6.69 -5.32
C VAL A 129 -1.89 5.24 -5.24
N ALA A 130 -2.42 4.41 -6.12
CA ALA A 130 -2.03 3.03 -6.31
C ALA A 130 -1.22 2.88 -7.61
N VAL A 131 -0.10 2.16 -7.53
CA VAL A 131 0.87 2.01 -8.61
C VAL A 131 1.25 0.55 -8.77
N VAL A 132 1.03 -0.01 -9.96
CA VAL A 132 1.44 -1.38 -10.30
C VAL A 132 2.86 -1.41 -10.82
N ASN A 133 3.61 -2.44 -10.44
CA ASN A 133 4.97 -2.69 -10.87
C ASN A 133 5.01 -3.43 -12.22
N GLN A 134 5.27 -2.67 -13.28
CA GLN A 134 5.53 -3.19 -14.62
C GLN A 134 7.03 -3.40 -14.87
N ALA A 135 7.59 -4.40 -14.22
CA ALA A 135 9.00 -4.81 -14.38
C ALA A 135 10.00 -3.74 -13.97
N GLY A 136 9.79 -3.21 -12.77
CA GLY A 136 10.47 -2.06 -12.23
C GLY A 136 9.93 -0.74 -12.74
N ASN A 137 8.96 -0.69 -13.67
CA ASN A 137 8.37 0.56 -14.13
C ASN A 137 7.07 0.86 -13.39
N PRO A 138 6.94 2.04 -12.76
CA PRO A 138 5.71 2.43 -12.09
C PRO A 138 4.61 2.69 -13.12
N LYS A 139 3.47 2.01 -12.97
CA LYS A 139 2.23 2.34 -13.69
C LYS A 139 1.17 2.80 -12.71
N HIS A 140 0.83 4.09 -12.72
CA HIS A 140 -0.34 4.59 -12.00
C HIS A 140 -1.61 3.87 -12.48
N ILE A 141 -2.41 3.37 -11.54
CA ILE A 141 -3.66 2.67 -11.86
C ILE A 141 -4.88 3.33 -11.24
N SER A 142 -4.75 4.02 -10.11
CA SER A 142 -5.88 4.64 -9.41
C SER A 142 -5.43 5.74 -8.48
N ALA A 143 -6.28 6.75 -8.32
CA ALA A 143 -6.13 7.81 -7.33
C ALA A 143 -7.48 8.03 -6.61
N GLU A 144 -7.44 8.23 -5.30
CA GLU A 144 -8.62 8.48 -4.47
C GLU A 144 -8.41 9.70 -3.58
N PHE A 145 -9.43 10.54 -3.46
CA PHE A 145 -9.37 11.75 -2.63
C PHE A 145 -9.48 11.37 -1.14
N LEU A 146 -8.47 11.73 -0.35
CA LEU A 146 -8.44 11.46 1.09
C LEU A 146 -9.10 12.58 1.91
N GLY A 147 -9.06 13.82 1.41
CA GLY A 147 -9.62 14.98 2.09
C GLY A 147 -8.71 16.21 2.09
N PRO A 148 -9.24 17.36 2.56
CA PRO A 148 -8.45 18.57 2.76
C PRO A 148 -7.60 18.48 4.03
N ARG A 149 -6.37 19.01 3.98
CA ARG A 149 -5.42 19.14 5.11
C ARG A 149 -5.19 17.83 5.90
N VAL A 150 -5.32 16.68 5.23
CA VAL A 150 -5.10 15.36 5.83
C VAL A 150 -3.60 15.05 5.90
N ARG A 151 -3.14 14.53 7.05
CA ARG A 151 -1.79 13.99 7.22
C ARG A 151 -1.83 12.48 7.18
N VAL A 152 -1.31 11.87 6.12
CA VAL A 152 -1.16 10.42 6.03
C VAL A 152 0.00 9.99 6.94
N LYS A 153 -0.26 9.06 7.87
CA LYS A 153 0.74 8.56 8.81
C LYS A 153 1.28 7.22 8.40
N THR A 154 0.39 6.32 8.00
CA THR A 154 0.75 4.98 7.57
C THR A 154 -0.11 4.57 6.38
N LEU A 155 0.49 3.76 5.52
CA LEU A 155 -0.18 3.04 4.46
C LEU A 155 0.23 1.57 4.54
N GLU A 156 -0.73 0.67 4.32
CA GLU A 156 -0.49 -0.76 4.30
C GLU A 156 -1.27 -1.39 3.15
N ILE A 157 -0.57 -2.08 2.24
CA ILE A 157 -1.20 -2.97 1.27
C ILE A 157 -1.35 -4.35 1.93
N LYS A 158 -2.60 -4.78 2.10
CA LYS A 158 -2.95 -6.06 2.71
C LYS A 158 -3.01 -7.17 1.67
N HIS A 159 -2.92 -8.42 2.14
CA HIS A 159 -2.99 -9.63 1.32
C HIS A 159 -4.30 -9.77 0.52
N ASP A 160 -5.39 -9.16 0.99
CA ASP A 160 -6.70 -9.15 0.32
C ASP A 160 -6.83 -8.09 -0.78
N ARG A 161 -5.71 -7.43 -1.14
CA ARG A 161 -5.59 -6.34 -2.11
C ARG A 161 -6.28 -5.05 -1.68
N THR A 162 -6.46 -4.86 -0.37
CA THR A 162 -6.93 -3.59 0.17
C THR A 162 -5.75 -2.72 0.62
N ILE A 163 -5.94 -1.41 0.58
CA ILE A 163 -4.99 -0.42 1.09
C ILE A 163 -5.61 0.18 2.36
N ALA A 164 -4.99 -0.03 3.51
CA ALA A 164 -5.35 0.67 4.73
C ALA A 164 -4.53 1.96 4.85
N ALA A 165 -5.21 3.09 5.11
CA ALA A 165 -4.57 4.36 5.37
C ALA A 165 -4.97 4.87 6.74
N THR A 166 -3.99 5.06 7.63
CA THR A 166 -4.19 5.77 8.89
C THR A 166 -3.75 7.22 8.73
N MET A 167 -4.64 8.12 9.09
CA MET A 167 -4.56 9.53 8.77
C MET A 167 -4.94 10.38 9.98
N GLU A 168 -4.40 11.59 10.04
CA GLU A 168 -4.87 12.64 10.94
C GLU A 168 -5.61 13.73 10.18
N GLN A 169 -6.74 14.18 10.71
CA GLN A 169 -7.59 15.21 10.11
C GLN A 169 -7.98 16.28 11.13
N TYR A 170 -8.14 17.51 10.65
CA TYR A 170 -8.58 18.65 11.46
C TYR A 170 -10.11 18.62 11.69
N GLN A 171 -10.53 19.02 12.89
CA GLN A 171 -11.90 19.39 13.24
C GLN A 171 -12.05 20.91 13.36
N PRO A 172 -13.29 21.46 13.35
CA PRO A 172 -13.51 22.91 13.45
C PRO A 172 -12.84 23.61 14.64
N ASN A 173 -12.63 22.89 15.75
CA ASN A 173 -12.05 23.44 16.98
C ASN A 173 -10.56 23.10 17.16
N ASP A 174 -9.91 22.48 16.17
CA ASP A 174 -8.51 22.09 16.29
C ASP A 174 -7.57 23.30 16.18
N PRO A 175 -6.52 23.38 17.03
CA PRO A 175 -5.45 24.35 16.85
C PRO A 175 -4.77 24.16 15.48
N ALA A 176 -4.33 25.26 14.87
CA ALA A 176 -3.71 25.22 13.54
C ALA A 176 -2.51 24.26 13.44
N CYS A 177 -1.77 24.05 14.52
CA CYS A 177 -0.59 23.17 14.55
C CYS A 177 -0.94 21.69 14.37
N CYS A 178 -2.10 21.25 14.85
CA CYS A 178 -2.25 19.90 15.36
C CYS A 178 -3.68 19.35 15.13
N PRO A 179 -3.88 18.45 14.14
CA PRO A 179 -5.14 17.75 13.96
C PRO A 179 -5.43 16.79 15.13
N SER A 180 -6.69 16.66 15.55
CA SER A 180 -7.09 15.82 16.69
C SER A 180 -7.74 14.49 16.30
N VAL A 181 -8.26 14.36 15.07
CA VAL A 181 -8.92 13.12 14.62
C VAL A 181 -7.91 12.16 14.04
N LYS A 182 -7.95 10.91 14.50
CA LYS A 182 -7.31 9.79 13.81
C LYS A 182 -8.36 8.96 13.10
N ILE A 183 -8.17 8.75 11.80
CA ILE A 183 -9.07 7.98 10.95
C ILE A 183 -8.27 6.87 10.29
N THR A 184 -8.82 5.65 10.28
CA THR A 184 -8.32 4.58 9.43
C THR A 184 -9.38 4.26 8.38
N SER A 185 -9.02 4.42 7.12
CA SER A 185 -9.88 4.10 5.98
C SER A 185 -9.25 2.95 5.20
N THR A 186 -10.08 2.00 4.75
CA THR A 186 -9.62 0.88 3.92
C THR A 186 -10.17 1.06 2.51
N TYR A 187 -9.33 0.87 1.51
CA TYR A 187 -9.65 1.09 0.13
C TYR A 187 -9.43 -0.16 -0.72
N LYS A 188 -10.27 -0.41 -1.71
CA LYS A 188 -10.15 -1.56 -2.63
C LYS A 188 -10.27 -1.13 -4.09
N LEU A 189 -9.41 -1.68 -4.94
CA LEU A 189 -9.46 -1.46 -6.39
C LEU A 189 -10.65 -2.22 -6.99
N LYS A 190 -11.54 -1.54 -7.71
CA LYS A 190 -12.75 -2.13 -8.29
C LYS A 190 -12.48 -3.06 -9.48
N ASP A 191 -11.53 -2.73 -10.34
CA ASP A 191 -11.40 -3.32 -11.69
C ASP A 191 -9.97 -3.73 -12.05
N LEU A 192 -9.20 -4.25 -11.10
CA LEU A 192 -7.91 -4.85 -11.45
C LEU A 192 -8.15 -6.15 -12.23
N PRO A 193 -7.63 -6.31 -13.46
CA PRO A 193 -7.61 -7.61 -14.11
C PRO A 193 -6.77 -8.55 -13.24
N THR A 194 -7.39 -9.57 -12.65
CA THR A 194 -6.66 -10.70 -12.08
C THR A 194 -5.77 -11.28 -13.17
N ALA A 195 -4.49 -11.46 -12.88
CA ALA A 195 -3.55 -12.09 -13.80
C ALA A 195 -4.17 -13.40 -14.32
N THR A 196 -4.56 -13.41 -15.60
CA THR A 196 -4.93 -14.65 -16.27
C THR A 196 -3.61 -15.36 -16.50
N THR A 197 -3.37 -16.44 -15.75
CA THR A 197 -2.23 -17.33 -15.97
C THR A 197 -2.27 -17.77 -17.43
N ALA A 198 -1.45 -17.15 -18.28
CA ALA A 198 -1.28 -17.57 -19.66
C ALA A 198 -0.59 -18.92 -19.62
N THR A 199 -1.36 -20.00 -19.73
CA THR A 199 -0.82 -21.34 -19.93
C THR A 199 -0.07 -21.34 -21.26
N PRO A 200 1.24 -21.60 -21.28
CA PRO A 200 1.98 -21.64 -22.53
C PRO A 200 1.47 -22.84 -23.34
N THR A 201 0.77 -22.56 -24.44
CA THR A 201 0.38 -23.59 -25.40
C THR A 201 1.63 -23.98 -26.18
N LYS A 202 2.17 -25.16 -25.89
CA LYS A 202 3.27 -25.76 -26.63
C LYS A 202 2.83 -25.97 -28.08
N LYS A 203 3.55 -25.38 -29.04
CA LYS A 203 3.39 -25.67 -30.47
C LYS A 203 4.31 -26.82 -30.87
#